data_AF-A0A818AW17-F1
#
_entry.id   AF-A0A818AW17-F1
#
_cell.length_a   1.000
_cell.length_b   1.000
_cell.length_c   1.000
_cell.angle_alpha   90.00
_cell.angle_beta   90.00
_cell.angle_gamma   90.00
#
_symmetry.space_group_name_H-M   'P 1'
#
loop_
_entity.id
_entity.type
_entity.pdbx_description
1 polymer ?
#
loop_
_entity_poly.entity_id
_entity_poly.type
_entity_poly.pdbx_seq_one_letter_code
_entity_poly.pdbx_strand_id
1 'polypeptide(L)'
;MKTIRSSHMLQIFIIILLTLVRLSYQTLYACNASASCGCSRNSATVSRIVGGETANSATWGWAVSISIANTYLCGGSIISSSWIITAAHCAEGFTASQFKVYAGSNIRYSGTQNRTVSKVILHSEYNSATFVNDIALLKLASPLNMSDPYVRSICLPSISQATLSAGEWPPVGTNVVAVGWGRLSEGGSLPSTLQQVTLQTVDYQASTCTPTMKDWHVQFCAGVSGGGKGNFI
;
A
#
# COMPACT_ATOMS: atom_id res chain seq x y z
N MET A 1 7.75 -55.37 -32.73
CA MET A 1 7.56 -53.90 -32.90
C MET A 1 7.10 -53.29 -31.59
N LYS A 2 8.04 -52.73 -30.82
CA LYS A 2 7.84 -52.06 -29.51
C LYS A 2 8.34 -50.62 -29.68
N THR A 3 7.46 -49.64 -29.81
CA THR A 3 7.89 -48.21 -29.79
C THR A 3 6.79 -47.20 -29.44
N ILE A 4 5.56 -47.62 -29.15
CA ILE A 4 4.42 -46.67 -28.97
C ILE A 4 4.27 -46.17 -27.52
N ARG A 5 4.89 -46.83 -26.52
CA ARG A 5 4.76 -46.42 -25.09
C ARG A 5 5.64 -45.23 -24.67
N SER A 6 6.71 -44.93 -25.40
CA SER A 6 7.72 -43.94 -24.99
C SER A 6 7.26 -42.50 -25.23
N SER A 7 6.63 -42.24 -26.39
CA SER A 7 6.17 -40.89 -26.78
C SER A 7 5.07 -40.35 -25.87
N HIS A 8 4.05 -41.16 -25.54
CA HIS A 8 2.97 -40.73 -24.66
C HIS A 8 3.43 -40.49 -23.21
N MET A 9 4.38 -41.28 -22.69
CA MET A 9 4.94 -41.03 -21.36
C MET A 9 5.78 -39.75 -21.33
N LEU A 10 6.55 -39.46 -22.39
CA LEU A 10 7.32 -38.22 -22.50
C LEU A 10 6.42 -36.99 -22.58
N GLN A 11 5.29 -37.09 -23.30
CA GLN A 11 4.32 -36.01 -23.45
C GLN A 11 3.55 -35.74 -22.15
N ILE A 12 3.19 -36.78 -21.40
CA ILE A 12 2.60 -36.65 -20.05
C ILE A 12 3.62 -36.04 -19.09
N PHE A 13 4.89 -36.45 -19.14
CA PHE A 13 5.96 -35.86 -18.32
C PHE A 13 6.18 -34.38 -18.63
N ILE A 14 6.18 -33.99 -19.91
CA ILE A 14 6.31 -32.59 -20.34
C ILE A 14 5.08 -31.77 -19.91
N ILE A 15 3.87 -32.31 -20.01
CA ILE A 15 2.65 -31.64 -19.54
C ILE A 15 2.68 -31.48 -18.02
N ILE A 16 3.08 -32.51 -17.26
CA ILE A 16 3.23 -32.44 -15.80
C ILE A 16 4.35 -31.48 -15.41
N LEU A 17 5.48 -31.45 -16.11
CA LEU A 17 6.56 -30.49 -15.87
C LEU A 17 6.10 -29.06 -16.20
N LEU A 18 5.35 -28.85 -17.27
CA LEU A 18 4.79 -27.54 -17.64
C LEU A 18 3.67 -27.08 -16.70
N THR A 19 2.86 -27.99 -16.12
CA THR A 19 1.85 -27.63 -15.11
C THR A 19 2.47 -27.41 -13.73
N LEU A 20 3.50 -28.16 -13.35
CA LEU A 20 4.28 -27.93 -12.13
C LEU A 20 5.10 -26.64 -12.20
N VAL A 21 5.61 -26.26 -13.38
CA VAL A 21 6.26 -24.95 -13.61
C VAL A 21 5.24 -23.80 -13.67
N ARG A 22 3.95 -24.07 -13.93
CA ARG A 22 2.87 -23.05 -13.93
C ARG A 22 2.12 -22.90 -12.61
N LEU A 23 2.46 -23.67 -11.57
CA LEU A 23 2.06 -23.40 -10.18
C LEU A 23 3.16 -22.65 -9.41
N SER A 24 4.03 -21.91 -10.11
CA SER A 24 4.74 -20.81 -9.47
C SER A 24 3.69 -19.77 -9.06
N TYR A 25 3.27 -19.80 -7.80
CA TYR A 25 2.72 -18.63 -7.15
C TYR A 25 3.77 -17.54 -7.31
N GLN A 26 3.63 -16.68 -8.31
CA GLN A 26 4.56 -15.59 -8.52
C GLN A 26 4.47 -14.72 -7.28
N THR A 27 5.51 -14.76 -6.45
CA THR A 27 5.65 -13.87 -5.30
C THR A 27 5.82 -12.46 -5.89
N LEU A 28 4.70 -11.74 -6.03
CA LEU A 28 4.67 -10.42 -6.69
C LEU A 28 5.39 -9.34 -5.87
N TYR A 29 5.57 -9.57 -4.57
CA TYR A 29 6.34 -8.72 -3.67
C TYR A 29 7.05 -9.61 -2.65
N ALA A 30 8.38 -9.67 -2.69
CA ALA A 30 9.18 -10.40 -1.72
C ALA A 30 9.89 -9.41 -0.80
N CYS A 31 9.56 -9.47 0.49
CA CYS A 31 10.10 -8.56 1.47
C CYS A 31 11.49 -9.03 1.96
N ASN A 32 12.50 -8.17 1.87
CA ASN A 32 13.80 -8.43 2.49
C ASN A 32 13.76 -8.07 3.98
N ALA A 33 13.67 -9.07 4.86
CA ALA A 33 13.62 -8.87 6.31
C ALA A 33 14.84 -8.13 6.88
N SER A 34 15.98 -8.16 6.18
CA SER A 34 17.21 -7.44 6.55
C SER A 34 17.22 -5.97 6.12
N ALA A 35 16.24 -5.52 5.33
CA ALA A 35 16.14 -4.12 4.95
C ALA A 35 15.84 -3.22 6.17
N SER A 36 16.37 -1.99 6.16
CA SER A 36 16.13 -1.00 7.21
C SER A 36 14.70 -0.42 7.17
N CYS A 37 14.07 -0.40 5.99
CA CYS A 37 12.71 0.10 5.74
C CYS A 37 11.98 -0.74 4.68
N GLY A 38 10.70 -0.42 4.45
CA GLY A 38 9.85 -1.01 3.40
C GLY A 38 9.29 -2.40 3.75
N CYS A 39 9.77 -2.95 4.85
CA CYS A 39 9.67 -4.38 5.12
C CYS A 39 9.57 -4.69 6.61
N SER A 40 8.62 -5.52 6.99
CA SER A 40 8.54 -6.11 8.33
C SER A 40 9.09 -7.54 8.36
N ARG A 41 9.08 -8.17 9.54
CA ARG A 41 9.74 -9.46 9.75
C ARG A 41 9.12 -10.60 8.95
N ASN A 42 7.83 -10.51 8.63
CA ASN A 42 7.14 -11.52 7.82
C ASN A 42 7.13 -11.09 6.36
N SER A 43 7.43 -12.03 5.47
CA SER A 43 7.26 -11.83 4.03
C SER A 43 5.80 -11.55 3.72
N ALA A 44 5.56 -10.51 2.91
CA ALA A 44 4.28 -10.40 2.22
C ALA A 44 4.25 -11.45 1.13
N THR A 45 3.18 -12.24 1.08
CA THR A 45 2.82 -12.96 -0.13
C THR A 45 1.54 -12.29 -0.60
N VAL A 46 1.62 -11.55 -1.70
CA VAL A 46 0.45 -10.95 -2.33
C VAL A 46 0.20 -11.74 -3.60
N SER A 47 -0.95 -12.41 -3.66
CA SER A 47 -1.36 -13.11 -4.88
C SER A 47 -2.15 -12.17 -5.78
N ARG A 48 -2.30 -12.50 -7.08
CA ARG A 48 -3.05 -11.68 -8.07
C ARG A 48 -4.57 -11.77 -7.83
N ILE A 49 -5.02 -11.53 -6.60
CA ILE A 49 -6.44 -11.51 -6.25
C ILE A 49 -7.00 -10.12 -6.53
N VAL A 50 -7.98 -10.10 -7.43
CA VAL A 50 -8.83 -8.93 -7.71
C VAL A 50 -9.83 -8.78 -6.57
N GLY A 51 -9.88 -7.62 -5.92
CA GLY A 51 -10.82 -7.34 -4.81
C GLY A 51 -10.19 -7.28 -3.41
N GLY A 52 -8.87 -7.49 -3.32
CA GLY A 52 -8.10 -7.45 -2.09
C GLY A 52 -8.22 -8.71 -1.25
N GLU A 53 -7.23 -8.94 -0.40
CA GLU A 53 -7.17 -10.04 0.56
C GLU A 53 -6.77 -9.53 1.94
N THR A 54 -7.06 -10.31 2.97
CA THR A 54 -6.65 -9.96 4.33
C THR A 54 -5.13 -10.04 4.44
N ALA A 55 -4.52 -8.97 4.93
CA ALA A 55 -3.10 -8.93 5.19
C ALA A 55 -2.77 -9.71 6.47
N ASN A 56 -1.76 -10.56 6.39
CA ASN A 56 -1.24 -11.27 7.54
C ASN A 56 -0.65 -10.29 8.56
N SER A 57 -0.65 -10.71 9.83
CA SER A 57 -0.04 -9.91 10.89
C SER A 57 1.46 -9.74 10.64
N ALA A 58 1.99 -8.55 10.97
CA ALA A 58 3.38 -8.17 10.78
C ALA A 58 3.89 -8.21 9.32
N THR A 59 3.02 -8.13 8.32
CA THR A 59 3.41 -8.05 6.89
C THR A 59 3.66 -6.61 6.43
N TRP A 60 2.91 -5.65 6.97
CA TRP A 60 3.02 -4.23 6.61
C TRP A 60 3.28 -3.39 7.86
N GLY A 61 4.43 -3.60 8.50
CA GLY A 61 4.76 -2.97 9.79
C GLY A 61 4.84 -1.44 9.77
N TRP A 62 4.78 -0.83 8.57
CA TRP A 62 4.71 0.61 8.38
C TRP A 62 3.27 1.15 8.33
N ALA A 63 2.26 0.30 8.12
CA ALA A 63 0.88 0.74 8.04
C ALA A 63 0.37 1.13 9.44
N VAL A 64 -0.28 2.28 9.53
CA VAL A 64 -0.92 2.73 10.77
C VAL A 64 -2.39 3.06 10.53
N SER A 65 -3.23 2.78 11.54
CA SER A 65 -4.58 3.33 11.58
C SER A 65 -4.57 4.63 12.37
N ILE A 66 -5.26 5.64 11.85
CA ILE A 66 -5.34 6.97 12.43
C ILE A 66 -6.80 7.20 12.79
N SER A 67 -7.05 7.45 14.07
CA SER A 67 -8.34 7.94 14.55
C SER A 67 -8.27 9.45 14.71
N ILE A 68 -9.28 10.15 14.20
CA ILE A 68 -9.39 11.61 14.28
C ILE A 68 -10.74 11.93 14.93
N ALA A 69 -10.71 12.77 15.97
CA ALA A 69 -11.88 13.13 16.77
C ALA A 69 -12.69 11.90 17.28
N ASN A 70 -12.01 10.77 17.50
CA ASN A 70 -12.57 9.47 17.90
C ASN A 70 -13.56 8.82 16.90
N THR A 71 -13.76 9.38 15.70
CA THR A 71 -14.80 8.93 14.76
C THR A 71 -14.27 8.64 13.36
N TYR A 72 -13.41 9.51 12.83
CA TYR A 72 -12.89 9.36 11.47
C TYR A 72 -11.70 8.41 11.44
N LEU A 73 -11.69 7.55 10.43
CA LEU A 73 -10.58 6.63 10.15
C LEU A 73 -9.82 7.11 8.92
N CYS A 74 -8.52 7.29 9.08
CA CYS A 74 -7.59 7.37 7.96
C CYS A 74 -6.46 6.34 8.10
N GLY A 75 -5.79 6.07 7.00
CA GLY A 75 -4.53 5.34 6.98
C GLY A 75 -3.33 6.28 7.02
N GLY A 76 -2.16 5.74 7.32
CA GLY A 76 -0.90 6.43 7.13
C GLY A 76 0.26 5.44 7.07
N SER A 77 1.46 5.98 6.88
CA SER A 77 2.68 5.20 6.87
C SER A 77 3.74 5.77 7.81
N ILE A 78 4.45 4.90 8.51
CA ILE A 78 5.59 5.28 9.35
C ILE A 78 6.76 5.59 8.42
N ILE A 79 7.29 6.81 8.47
CA ILE A 79 8.49 7.19 7.72
C ILE A 79 9.72 7.32 8.64
N SER A 80 9.49 7.52 9.94
CA SER A 80 10.52 7.44 10.98
C SER A 80 9.88 7.19 12.35
N SER A 81 10.69 7.04 13.41
CA SER A 81 10.18 6.83 14.77
C SER A 81 9.23 7.94 15.26
N SER A 82 9.33 9.16 14.73
CA SER A 82 8.53 10.31 15.19
C SER A 82 7.58 10.88 14.13
N TRP A 83 7.53 10.30 12.93
CA TRP A 83 6.81 10.88 11.80
C TRP A 83 5.97 9.85 11.07
N ILE A 84 4.71 10.23 10.85
CA ILE A 84 3.75 9.53 10.00
C ILE A 84 3.45 10.41 8.79
N ILE A 85 3.41 9.81 7.61
CA ILE A 85 2.86 10.42 6.40
C ILE A 85 1.42 9.96 6.20
N THR A 86 0.54 10.87 5.79
CA THR A 86 -0.88 10.60 5.49
C THR A 86 -1.36 11.59 4.42
N ALA A 87 -2.64 11.53 4.05
CA ALA A 87 -3.25 12.46 3.11
C ALA A 87 -3.59 13.80 3.81
N ALA A 88 -3.52 14.91 3.07
CA ALA A 88 -3.90 16.22 3.58
C ALA A 88 -5.41 16.32 3.84
N HIS A 89 -6.24 15.70 3.00
CA HIS A 89 -7.70 15.67 3.21
C HIS A 89 -8.11 14.95 4.51
N CYS A 90 -7.26 14.04 5.00
CA CYS A 90 -7.45 13.40 6.31
C CYS A 90 -7.16 14.35 7.46
N ALA A 91 -6.33 15.38 7.24
CA ALA A 91 -5.79 16.21 8.29
C ALA A 91 -6.32 17.65 8.30
N GLU A 92 -6.81 18.14 7.16
CA GLU A 92 -7.40 19.46 7.00
C GLU A 92 -8.56 19.70 7.99
N GLY A 93 -8.57 20.87 8.62
CA GLY A 93 -9.62 21.26 9.58
C GLY A 93 -9.49 20.66 10.99
N PHE A 94 -8.47 19.84 11.26
CA PHE A 94 -8.26 19.22 12.57
C PHE A 94 -6.98 19.69 13.27
N THR A 95 -7.03 19.77 14.60
CA THR A 95 -5.87 20.09 15.46
C THR A 95 -5.14 18.83 15.88
N ALA A 96 -3.84 18.93 16.17
CA ALA A 96 -2.99 17.79 16.58
C ALA A 96 -3.56 16.95 17.73
N SER A 97 -4.21 17.60 18.70
CA SER A 97 -4.87 16.95 19.86
C SER A 97 -6.01 15.99 19.49
N GLN A 98 -6.58 16.12 18.29
CA GLN A 98 -7.68 15.28 17.81
C GLN A 98 -7.19 13.96 17.20
N PHE A 99 -5.89 13.80 16.95
CA PHE A 99 -5.33 12.63 16.28
C PHE A 99 -4.79 11.61 17.28
N LYS A 100 -5.06 10.34 16.98
CA LYS A 100 -4.43 9.18 17.62
C LYS A 100 -3.98 8.18 16.58
N VAL A 101 -2.69 7.84 16.61
CA VAL A 101 -2.05 6.89 15.71
C VAL A 101 -1.90 5.55 16.42
N TYR A 102 -2.26 4.47 15.74
CA TYR A 102 -2.12 3.09 16.20
C TYR A 102 -1.17 2.34 15.27
N ALA A 103 -0.10 1.80 15.83
CA ALA A 103 0.97 1.10 15.11
C ALA A 103 1.19 -0.31 15.68
N GLY A 104 1.69 -1.21 14.83
CA GLY A 104 2.08 -2.57 15.23
C GLY A 104 0.91 -3.56 15.33
N SER A 105 -0.13 -3.38 14.53
CA SER A 105 -1.24 -4.34 14.42
C SER A 105 -1.85 -4.31 13.03
N ASN A 106 -2.41 -5.43 12.58
CA ASN A 106 -3.28 -5.49 11.41
C ASN A 106 -4.75 -5.26 11.78
N ILE A 107 -5.09 -5.01 13.04
CA ILE A 107 -6.45 -4.70 13.49
C ILE A 107 -6.62 -3.19 13.65
N ARG A 108 -7.68 -2.64 13.05
CA ARG A 108 -8.04 -1.21 13.13
C ARG A 108 -8.20 -0.75 14.58
N TYR A 109 -7.69 0.43 14.91
CA TYR A 109 -7.71 1.02 16.26
C TYR A 109 -7.06 0.16 17.35
N SER A 110 -6.18 -0.76 16.93
CA SER A 110 -5.38 -1.61 17.79
C SER A 110 -3.92 -1.49 17.38
N GLY A 111 -3.03 -1.89 18.28
CA GLY A 111 -1.60 -1.70 18.12
C GLY A 111 -0.86 -2.07 19.38
N THR A 112 0.35 -2.59 19.23
CA THR A 112 1.31 -2.66 20.33
C THR A 112 1.68 -1.27 20.85
N GLN A 113 1.50 -0.24 20.01
CA GLN A 113 1.84 1.14 20.31
C GLN A 113 0.74 2.09 19.85
N ASN A 114 0.38 3.05 20.71
CA ASN A 114 -0.49 4.16 20.38
C ASN A 114 0.20 5.49 20.71
N ARG A 115 -0.02 6.51 19.88
CA ARG A 115 0.62 7.82 20.02
C ARG A 115 -0.37 8.93 19.71
N THR A 116 -0.35 9.99 20.52
CA THR A 116 -0.96 11.26 20.17
C THR A 116 -0.03 12.03 19.22
N VAL A 117 -0.58 13.05 18.56
CA VAL A 117 0.16 13.90 17.62
C VAL A 117 0.47 15.25 18.30
N SER A 118 1.69 15.73 18.12
CA SER A 118 2.15 17.04 18.61
C SER A 118 2.11 18.13 17.54
N LYS A 119 2.17 17.76 16.26
CA LYS A 119 2.11 18.72 15.14
C LYS A 119 1.51 18.06 13.91
N VAL A 120 0.65 18.81 13.22
CA VAL A 120 0.13 18.50 11.88
C VAL A 120 0.77 19.47 10.91
N ILE A 121 1.25 18.97 9.77
CA ILE A 121 1.82 19.78 8.70
C ILE A 121 1.13 19.36 7.40
N LEU A 122 0.30 20.23 6.85
CA LEU A 122 -0.25 20.07 5.51
C LEU A 122 0.78 20.56 4.49
N HIS A 123 0.78 19.98 3.29
CA HIS A 123 1.51 20.58 2.17
C HIS A 123 1.02 22.01 1.92
N SER A 124 1.93 22.96 1.73
CA SER A 124 1.57 24.38 1.56
C SER A 124 0.73 24.65 0.30
N GLU A 125 0.85 23.77 -0.68
CA GLU A 125 0.14 23.84 -1.97
C GLU A 125 -0.97 22.79 -2.09
N TYR A 126 -1.42 22.19 -0.96
CA TYR A 126 -2.58 21.31 -0.98
C TYR A 126 -3.84 22.07 -1.44
N ASN A 127 -4.58 21.47 -2.36
CA ASN A 127 -5.82 22.02 -2.90
C ASN A 127 -6.99 21.05 -2.69
N SER A 128 -7.90 21.38 -1.78
CA SER A 128 -9.02 20.52 -1.39
C SER A 128 -10.10 20.32 -2.48
N ALA A 129 -10.14 21.18 -3.50
CA ALA A 129 -11.07 21.01 -4.62
C ALA A 129 -10.55 20.00 -5.67
N THR A 130 -9.23 19.83 -5.77
CA THR A 130 -8.58 19.01 -6.81
C THR A 130 -7.81 17.83 -6.26
N PHE A 131 -7.58 17.78 -4.94
CA PHE A 131 -6.69 16.82 -4.26
C PHE A 131 -5.25 16.84 -4.80
N VAL A 132 -4.85 17.94 -5.45
CA VAL A 132 -3.46 18.18 -5.82
C VAL A 132 -2.65 18.45 -4.55
N ASN A 133 -1.46 17.84 -4.47
CA ASN A 133 -0.60 17.87 -3.28
C ASN A 133 -1.29 17.37 -1.99
N ASP A 134 -2.09 16.30 -2.11
CA ASP A 134 -2.81 15.68 -0.99
C ASP A 134 -1.89 14.86 -0.07
N ILE A 135 -0.99 15.57 0.63
CA ILE A 135 0.01 14.99 1.52
C ILE A 135 0.14 15.81 2.80
N ALA A 136 0.22 15.11 3.94
CA ALA A 136 0.44 15.70 5.24
C ALA A 136 1.40 14.85 6.09
N LEU A 137 2.06 15.52 7.04
CA LEU A 137 2.91 14.90 8.04
C LEU A 137 2.32 15.09 9.43
N LEU A 138 2.29 14.01 10.20
CA LEU A 138 1.96 14.01 11.62
C LEU A 138 3.22 13.75 12.43
N LYS A 139 3.62 14.73 13.25
CA LYS A 139 4.68 14.55 14.24
C LYS A 139 4.08 13.91 15.49
N LEU A 140 4.58 12.74 15.87
CA LEU A 140 4.14 12.07 17.08
C LEU A 140 4.57 12.84 18.33
N ALA A 141 3.78 12.77 19.41
CA ALA A 141 4.12 13.40 20.69
C ALA A 141 5.26 12.66 21.42
N SER A 142 5.39 11.35 21.18
CA SER A 142 6.52 10.55 21.61
C SER A 142 6.90 9.55 20.51
N PRO A 143 8.20 9.20 20.38
CA PRO A 143 8.64 8.29 19.33
C PRO A 143 8.05 6.88 19.50
N LEU A 144 7.89 6.19 18.38
CA LEU A 144 7.65 4.76 18.32
C LEU A 144 8.91 3.99 18.73
N ASN A 145 8.71 2.88 19.45
CA ASN A 145 9.75 1.90 19.70
C ASN A 145 9.94 1.06 18.43
N MET A 146 10.99 1.36 17.66
CA MET A 146 11.32 0.67 16.41
C MET A 146 11.95 -0.72 16.62
N SER A 147 12.25 -1.11 17.86
CA SER A 147 12.70 -2.47 18.19
C SER A 147 11.54 -3.48 18.23
N ASP A 148 10.31 -3.00 18.26
CA ASP A 148 9.10 -3.81 18.17
C ASP A 148 9.04 -4.53 16.80
N PRO A 149 8.91 -5.87 16.75
CA PRO A 149 8.87 -6.64 15.51
C PRO A 149 7.74 -6.25 14.55
N TYR A 150 6.66 -5.64 15.05
CA TYR A 150 5.48 -5.25 14.28
C TYR A 150 5.56 -3.82 13.74
N VAL A 151 6.57 -3.04 14.11
CA VAL A 151 6.68 -1.60 13.78
C VAL A 151 7.94 -1.34 12.96
N ARG A 152 7.77 -0.85 11.73
CA ARG A 152 8.86 -0.56 10.79
C ARG A 152 8.54 0.69 9.98
N SER A 153 9.54 1.37 9.45
CA SER A 153 9.31 2.46 8.51
C SER A 153 9.17 1.93 7.08
N ILE A 154 8.40 2.64 6.24
CA ILE A 154 8.46 2.48 4.79
C ILE A 154 9.65 3.26 4.24
N CYS A 155 10.22 2.80 3.12
CA CYS A 155 11.25 3.57 2.43
C CYS A 155 10.58 4.72 1.65
N LEU A 156 11.20 5.89 1.69
CA LEU A 156 10.85 6.97 0.77
C LEU A 156 11.66 6.80 -0.54
N PRO A 157 11.11 7.20 -1.70
CA PRO A 157 11.86 7.21 -2.95
C PRO A 157 13.08 8.13 -2.81
N SER A 158 14.17 7.78 -3.51
CA SER A 158 15.40 8.57 -3.48
C SER A 158 15.21 9.88 -4.25
N ILE A 159 15.10 10.99 -3.54
CA ILE A 159 15.02 12.33 -4.14
C ILE A 159 16.42 12.72 -4.64
N SER A 160 16.66 12.58 -5.94
CA SER A 160 17.80 13.21 -6.63
C SER A 160 17.27 14.30 -7.57
N GLN A 161 18.11 15.27 -7.95
CA GLN A 161 17.71 16.33 -8.89
C GLN A 161 17.19 15.76 -10.23
N ALA A 162 17.70 14.59 -10.65
CA ALA A 162 17.19 13.83 -11.80
C ALA A 162 15.85 13.14 -11.52
N THR A 163 15.62 12.70 -10.27
CA THR A 163 14.33 12.14 -9.83
C THR A 163 13.23 13.20 -9.76
N LEU A 164 13.59 14.45 -9.44
CA LEU A 164 12.66 15.59 -9.42
C LEU A 164 12.23 16.08 -10.82
N SER A 165 12.86 15.62 -11.90
CA SER A 165 12.68 16.17 -13.25
C SER A 165 12.27 15.18 -14.33
N ALA A 166 12.14 13.88 -14.04
CA ALA A 166 11.60 12.89 -14.98
C ALA A 166 10.92 11.72 -14.24
N GLY A 167 9.63 11.52 -14.49
CA GLY A 167 8.94 10.22 -14.34
C GLY A 167 9.19 9.46 -13.04
N GLU A 168 8.86 10.07 -11.89
CA GLU A 168 9.05 9.49 -10.55
C GLU A 168 8.10 8.31 -10.26
N TRP A 169 7.06 8.15 -11.07
CA TRP A 169 6.06 7.10 -10.92
C TRP A 169 6.53 5.75 -11.47
N PRO A 170 6.09 4.62 -10.88
CA PRO A 170 6.40 3.31 -11.43
C PRO A 170 5.91 3.21 -12.89
N PRO A 171 6.71 2.63 -13.81
CA PRO A 171 6.34 2.53 -15.23
C PRO A 171 4.96 1.93 -15.43
N VAL A 172 4.23 2.32 -16.48
CA VAL A 172 2.90 1.77 -16.80
C VAL A 172 2.93 0.23 -16.82
N GLY A 173 1.93 -0.40 -16.21
CA GLY A 173 1.83 -1.85 -16.06
C GLY A 173 2.64 -2.43 -14.87
N THR A 174 3.31 -1.59 -14.09
CA THR A 174 4.01 -2.03 -12.87
C THR A 174 3.01 -2.45 -11.82
N ASN A 175 3.22 -3.62 -11.23
CA ASN A 175 2.43 -4.06 -10.08
C ASN A 175 2.82 -3.25 -8.84
N VAL A 176 1.83 -2.63 -8.20
CA VAL A 176 1.96 -1.92 -6.92
C VAL A 176 0.99 -2.51 -5.92
N VAL A 177 1.25 -2.32 -4.62
CA VAL A 177 0.40 -2.85 -3.56
C VAL A 177 -0.21 -1.71 -2.76
N ALA A 178 -1.54 -1.65 -2.71
CA ALA A 178 -2.27 -0.77 -1.81
C ALA A 178 -2.66 -1.54 -0.55
N VAL A 179 -2.51 -0.91 0.61
CA VAL A 179 -2.69 -1.51 1.93
C VAL A 179 -3.53 -0.57 2.79
N GLY A 180 -4.58 -1.08 3.45
CA GLY A 180 -5.40 -0.25 4.33
C GLY A 180 -6.65 -0.93 4.89
N TRP A 181 -7.44 -0.14 5.61
CA TRP A 181 -8.75 -0.53 6.17
C TRP A 181 -9.90 0.16 5.45
N GLY A 182 -9.70 0.53 4.19
CA GLY A 182 -10.71 1.16 3.34
C GLY A 182 -11.88 0.22 3.03
N ARG A 183 -13.00 0.79 2.59
CA ARG A 183 -14.18 -0.01 2.24
C ARG A 183 -13.83 -1.00 1.14
N LEU A 184 -14.21 -2.26 1.36
CA LEU A 184 -14.02 -3.30 0.37
C LEU A 184 -15.07 -3.24 -0.74
N SER A 185 -16.13 -2.45 -0.65
CA SER A 185 -17.10 -2.23 -1.74
C SER A 185 -17.75 -0.88 -1.55
N GLU A 186 -18.31 -0.32 -2.64
CA GLU A 186 -19.16 0.86 -2.53
C GLU A 186 -20.29 0.60 -1.53
N GLY A 187 -20.53 1.56 -0.63
CA GLY A 187 -21.50 1.43 0.47
C GLY A 187 -21.16 0.41 1.56
N GLY A 188 -20.14 -0.44 1.38
CA GLY A 188 -19.76 -1.50 2.32
C GLY A 188 -19.15 -0.98 3.62
N SER A 189 -19.10 -1.83 4.66
CA SER A 189 -18.47 -1.49 5.94
C SER A 189 -16.93 -1.45 5.83
N LEU A 190 -16.30 -0.73 6.77
CA LEU A 190 -14.85 -0.74 6.91
C LEU A 190 -14.42 -2.08 7.56
N PRO A 191 -13.48 -2.82 6.96
CA PRO A 191 -12.98 -4.07 7.53
C PRO A 191 -12.27 -3.79 8.87
N SER A 192 -12.38 -4.73 9.81
CA SER A 192 -11.64 -4.70 11.08
C SER A 192 -10.16 -5.01 10.87
N THR A 193 -9.87 -5.96 9.99
CA THR A 193 -8.51 -6.42 9.68
C THR A 193 -7.98 -5.73 8.42
N LEU A 194 -6.68 -5.43 8.41
CA LEU A 194 -5.96 -4.79 7.33
C LEU A 194 -6.11 -5.61 6.04
N GLN A 195 -6.33 -4.91 4.94
CA GLN A 195 -6.45 -5.49 3.61
C GLN A 195 -5.28 -5.06 2.74
N GLN A 196 -4.94 -5.89 1.76
CA GLN A 196 -3.94 -5.62 0.74
C GLN A 196 -4.50 -5.95 -0.64
N VAL A 197 -4.09 -5.21 -1.67
CA VAL A 197 -4.49 -5.49 -3.05
C VAL A 197 -3.36 -5.15 -4.01
N THR A 198 -3.11 -6.03 -4.99
CA THR A 198 -2.21 -5.74 -6.11
C THR A 198 -2.97 -4.96 -7.17
N LEU A 199 -2.44 -3.80 -7.55
CA LEU A 199 -2.91 -2.95 -8.64
C LEU A 199 -1.83 -2.86 -9.72
N GLN A 200 -2.21 -2.40 -10.90
CA GLN A 200 -1.26 -2.05 -11.97
C GLN A 200 -1.30 -0.56 -12.23
N THR A 201 -0.13 0.07 -12.35
CA THR A 201 -0.05 1.46 -12.80
C THR A 201 -0.61 1.60 -14.20
N VAL A 202 -1.30 2.71 -14.44
CA VAL A 202 -2.01 3.00 -15.67
C VAL A 202 -1.47 4.29 -16.26
N ASP A 203 -1.43 4.34 -17.60
CA ASP A 203 -1.08 5.56 -18.31
C ASP A 203 -2.01 6.71 -17.93
N TYR A 204 -1.44 7.88 -17.69
CA TYR A 204 -2.18 9.07 -17.26
C TYR A 204 -3.17 9.56 -18.34
N GLN A 205 -2.94 9.21 -19.61
CA GLN A 205 -3.82 9.50 -20.75
C GLN A 205 -4.90 8.43 -20.96
N ALA A 206 -4.86 7.32 -20.24
CA ALA A 206 -5.88 6.28 -20.36
C ALA A 206 -7.25 6.82 -19.93
N SER A 207 -8.30 6.43 -20.65
CA SER A 207 -9.68 6.85 -20.37
C SER A 207 -10.17 6.51 -18.95
N THR A 208 -9.54 5.53 -18.32
CA THR A 208 -9.79 5.12 -16.93
C THR A 208 -9.13 6.03 -15.89
N CYS A 209 -8.09 6.78 -16.26
CA CYS A 209 -7.32 7.65 -15.37
C CYS A 209 -7.67 9.14 -15.56
N THR A 210 -7.75 9.60 -16.81
CA THR A 210 -7.98 10.99 -17.20
C THR A 210 -9.14 11.70 -16.47
N PRO A 211 -10.29 11.05 -16.18
CA PRO A 211 -11.38 11.72 -15.47
C PRO A 211 -11.05 12.10 -14.01
N THR A 212 -10.22 11.28 -13.35
CA THR A 212 -9.91 11.40 -11.92
C THR A 212 -8.71 12.30 -11.68
N MET A 213 -7.63 12.10 -12.45
CA MET A 213 -6.38 12.80 -12.27
C MET A 213 -6.50 14.29 -12.60
N LYS A 214 -5.88 15.15 -11.77
CA LYS A 214 -5.89 16.62 -11.91
C LYS A 214 -4.52 17.19 -12.27
N ASP A 215 -3.43 16.56 -11.81
CA ASP A 215 -2.06 16.95 -12.16
C ASP A 215 -1.13 15.73 -12.25
N TRP A 216 -0.67 15.42 -13.46
CA TRP A 216 0.19 14.26 -13.73
C TRP A 216 1.61 14.38 -13.16
N HIS A 217 2.04 15.59 -12.75
CA HIS A 217 3.35 15.79 -12.13
C HIS A 217 3.37 15.30 -10.68
N VAL A 218 2.22 15.32 -9.99
CA VAL A 218 2.12 15.00 -8.55
C VAL A 218 1.07 13.93 -8.23
N GLN A 219 0.49 13.31 -9.27
CA GLN A 219 -0.44 12.18 -9.17
C GLN A 219 -0.11 11.12 -10.24
N PHE A 220 -0.46 9.87 -9.95
CA PHE A 220 -0.41 8.76 -10.91
C PHE A 220 -1.55 7.80 -10.64
N CYS A 221 -2.04 7.13 -11.67
CA CYS A 221 -3.12 6.16 -11.52
C CYS A 221 -2.61 4.73 -11.37
N ALA A 222 -3.28 3.98 -10.50
CA ALA A 222 -3.18 2.52 -10.47
C ALA A 222 -4.57 1.89 -10.31
N GLY A 223 -4.79 0.74 -10.94
CA GLY A 223 -6.07 0.05 -10.92
C GLY A 223 -5.99 -1.38 -11.44
N VAL A 224 -7.14 -2.06 -11.51
CA VAL A 224 -7.28 -3.43 -12.04
C VAL A 224 -7.98 -3.40 -13.40
N SER A 225 -7.47 -4.16 -14.36
CA SER A 225 -8.11 -4.33 -15.67
C SER A 225 -9.51 -4.93 -15.50
N GLY A 226 -10.55 -4.20 -15.91
CA GLY A 226 -11.95 -4.64 -15.84
C GLY A 226 -12.86 -3.85 -14.89
N GLY A 227 -12.31 -2.90 -14.12
CA GLY A 227 -13.09 -2.14 -13.15
C GLY A 227 -13.38 -2.97 -11.89
N GLY A 228 -13.06 -2.42 -10.72
CA GLY A 228 -13.16 -3.14 -9.45
C GLY A 228 -12.57 -2.34 -8.30
N LYS A 229 -12.76 -2.88 -7.09
CA LYS A 229 -12.43 -2.27 -5.80
C LYS A 229 -10.96 -1.85 -5.72
N GLY A 230 -10.73 -0.60 -5.31
CA GLY A 230 -9.45 0.10 -5.46
C GLY A 230 -9.50 1.12 -6.60
N ASN A 231 -10.51 2.01 -6.57
CA ASN A 231 -10.66 3.07 -7.56
C ASN A 231 -9.37 3.88 -7.64
N PHE A 232 -9.03 4.27 -8.87
CA PHE A 232 -7.88 5.10 -9.23
C PHE A 232 -7.62 6.16 -8.15
N ILE A 233 -6.51 5.98 -7.44
CA ILE A 233 -5.91 6.96 -6.55
C ILE A 233 -5.15 7.94 -7.43
#